data_AF-A0A8H7RVM2-F1
#
_entry.id   AF-A0A8H7RVM2-F1
#
_cell.length_a   1.000
_cell.length_b   1.000
_cell.length_c   1.000
_cell.angle_alpha   90.00
_cell.angle_beta   90.00
_cell.angle_gamma   90.00
#
_symmetry.space_group_name_H-M   'P 1'
#
loop_
_entity.id
_entity.type
_entity.pdbx_description
1 polymer ?
#
loop_
_entity_poly.entity_id
_entity_poly.type
_entity_poly.pdbx_seq_one_letter_code
_entity_poly.pdbx_strand_id
1 'polypeptide(L)'
;MDPLSWRAPHIKNQFVHTKHQALRKCCGCIHLRVGATLSCLVWIGLSLYFSILSFQEYSPFFSYMDSGPLYVFAVASLVLVIVGFVGLFVLFRNRWEYIRLFSRLLWTALLFFLIDGLANACYFITQRESFMTWCIKMTGENLAGQVAQKNRTLVEEFDYIGYDYYNCQRLYEDESKFGLISIFLMIVLY
;
A
#
# COMPACT_ATOMS: atom_id res chain seq x y z
N MET A 1 -20.23 -69.99 -11.89
CA MET A 1 -19.92 -69.14 -13.05
C MET A 1 -20.62 -67.82 -12.80
N ASP A 2 -19.87 -66.80 -12.41
CA ASP A 2 -20.28 -65.38 -12.44
C ASP A 2 -19.02 -64.57 -12.79
N PRO A 3 -19.07 -63.69 -13.82
CA PRO A 3 -17.87 -63.10 -14.39
C PRO A 3 -17.47 -61.79 -13.71
N LEU A 4 -16.14 -61.62 -13.59
CA LEU A 4 -15.44 -60.37 -13.28
C LEU A 4 -15.90 -59.21 -14.18
N SER A 5 -16.52 -58.19 -13.57
CA SER A 5 -16.72 -56.90 -14.24
C SER A 5 -15.60 -55.92 -13.86
N TRP A 6 -14.93 -55.44 -14.90
CA TRP A 6 -13.78 -54.54 -14.84
C TRP A 6 -14.21 -53.15 -14.39
N ARG A 7 -13.58 -52.62 -13.33
CA ARG A 7 -13.70 -51.22 -12.91
C ARG A 7 -12.93 -50.33 -13.90
N ALA A 8 -13.64 -49.69 -14.81
CA ALA A 8 -13.13 -48.51 -15.51
C ALA A 8 -13.07 -47.33 -14.54
N PRO A 9 -11.99 -46.53 -14.49
CA PRO A 9 -12.00 -45.28 -13.74
C PRO A 9 -12.92 -44.30 -14.46
N HIS A 10 -14.12 -44.07 -13.91
CA HIS A 10 -14.93 -42.92 -14.29
C HIS A 10 -14.10 -41.66 -14.11
N ILE A 11 -13.74 -41.04 -15.22
CA ILE A 11 -13.29 -39.64 -15.29
C ILE A 11 -14.47 -38.82 -14.77
N LYS A 12 -14.50 -38.62 -13.45
CA LYS A 12 -15.43 -37.72 -12.78
C LYS A 12 -15.01 -36.31 -13.19
N ASN A 13 -15.62 -35.80 -14.25
CA ASN A 13 -15.79 -34.37 -14.41
C ASN A 13 -16.62 -33.89 -13.21
N GLN A 14 -15.95 -33.57 -12.10
CA GLN A 14 -16.54 -32.92 -10.94
C GLN A 14 -16.91 -31.49 -11.32
N PHE A 15 -17.98 -31.34 -12.11
CA PHE A 15 -18.84 -30.19 -11.93
C PHE A 15 -19.52 -30.38 -10.58
N VAL A 16 -18.89 -29.82 -9.53
CA VAL A 16 -19.51 -29.69 -8.22
C VAL A 16 -20.69 -28.74 -8.39
N HIS A 17 -21.84 -29.27 -8.77
CA HIS A 17 -23.12 -28.60 -8.63
C HIS A 17 -23.41 -28.49 -7.14
N THR A 18 -22.86 -27.47 -6.49
CA THR A 18 -23.27 -27.10 -5.14
C THR A 18 -24.74 -26.72 -5.17
N LYS A 19 -25.59 -27.46 -4.44
CA LYS A 19 -27.03 -27.18 -4.24
C LYS A 19 -27.31 -25.92 -3.41
N HIS A 20 -26.30 -25.20 -2.95
CA HIS A 20 -26.47 -23.96 -2.19
C HIS A 20 -26.72 -22.77 -3.12
N GLN A 21 -27.87 -22.11 -2.93
CA GLN A 21 -28.25 -20.88 -3.66
C GLN A 21 -27.22 -19.74 -3.50
N ALA A 22 -26.39 -19.75 -2.46
CA ALA A 22 -25.29 -18.80 -2.29
C ALA A 22 -24.17 -18.89 -3.35
N LEU A 23 -24.09 -19.99 -4.12
CA LEU A 23 -23.18 -20.13 -5.27
C LEU A 23 -23.84 -19.81 -6.62
N ARG A 24 -25.14 -19.48 -6.67
CA ARG A 24 -25.74 -18.93 -7.88
C ARG A 24 -25.32 -17.47 -8.02
N LYS A 25 -24.29 -17.25 -8.84
CA LYS A 25 -23.98 -16.02 -9.60
C LYS A 25 -24.96 -14.84 -9.37
N CYS A 26 -24.87 -14.18 -8.22
CA CYS A 26 -25.57 -12.93 -7.93
C CYS A 26 -24.67 -12.05 -7.04
N CYS A 27 -23.47 -11.74 -7.53
CA CYS A 27 -22.85 -10.45 -7.30
C CYS A 27 -22.71 -9.83 -8.70
N GLY A 28 -23.24 -8.61 -8.88
CA GLY A 28 -23.64 -8.03 -10.17
C GLY A 28 -22.69 -8.27 -11.36
N CYS A 29 -23.26 -8.71 -12.49
CA CYS A 29 -22.77 -8.72 -13.88
C CYS A 29 -21.32 -9.13 -14.23
N ILE A 30 -20.42 -9.35 -13.28
CA ILE A 30 -19.01 -9.63 -13.52
C ILE A 30 -18.72 -11.05 -13.04
N HIS A 31 -18.17 -11.86 -13.94
CA HIS A 31 -17.72 -13.21 -13.60
C HIS A 31 -16.68 -13.12 -12.49
N LEU A 32 -16.83 -13.90 -11.40
CA LEU A 32 -15.93 -13.88 -10.23
C LEU A 32 -14.44 -13.90 -10.59
N ARG A 33 -14.08 -14.62 -11.67
CA ARG A 33 -12.71 -14.65 -12.20
C ARG A 33 -12.25 -13.30 -12.73
N VAL A 34 -13.08 -12.59 -13.48
CA VAL A 34 -12.76 -11.27 -14.06
C VAL A 34 -12.61 -10.25 -12.93
N GLY A 35 -13.52 -10.27 -11.96
CA GLY A 35 -13.41 -9.41 -10.77
C GLY A 35 -12.14 -9.67 -9.97
N ALA A 36 -11.81 -10.93 -9.71
CA ALA A 36 -10.59 -11.31 -9.00
C ALA A 36 -9.31 -10.92 -9.76
N THR A 37 -9.27 -11.11 -11.08
CA THR A 37 -8.12 -10.66 -11.89
C THR A 37 -7.97 -9.14 -11.89
N LEU A 38 -9.06 -8.39 -12.01
CA LEU A 38 -9.01 -6.92 -11.98
C LEU A 38 -8.55 -6.42 -10.61
N SER A 39 -9.07 -6.98 -9.52
CA SER A 39 -8.64 -6.66 -8.17
C SER A 39 -7.15 -6.96 -7.96
N CYS A 40 -6.66 -8.13 -8.41
CA CYS A 40 -5.23 -8.45 -8.34
C CYS A 40 -4.37 -7.46 -9.13
N LEU A 41 -4.79 -7.06 -10.34
CA LEU A 41 -4.04 -6.10 -11.15
C LEU A 41 -3.98 -4.71 -10.50
N VAL A 42 -5.09 -4.24 -9.94
CA VAL A 42 -5.14 -2.96 -9.20
C VAL A 42 -4.21 -3.02 -7.99
N TRP A 43 -4.24 -4.10 -7.21
CA TRP A 43 -3.34 -4.26 -6.07
C TRP A 43 -1.88 -4.35 -6.45
N ILE A 44 -1.53 -5.08 -7.51
CA ILE A 44 -0.16 -5.12 -8.03
C ILE A 44 0.29 -3.71 -8.43
N GLY A 45 -0.52 -3.00 -9.20
CA GLY A 45 -0.18 -1.65 -9.66
C GLY A 45 0.02 -0.67 -8.51
N LEU A 46 -0.89 -0.67 -7.53
CA LEU A 46 -0.83 0.23 -6.39
C LEU A 46 0.33 -0.11 -5.45
N SER A 47 0.57 -1.40 -5.18
CA SER A 47 1.71 -1.84 -4.35
C SER A 47 3.05 -1.57 -5.04
N LEU A 48 3.12 -1.74 -6.36
CA LEU A 48 4.32 -1.44 -7.14
C LEU A 48 4.62 0.08 -7.13
N TYR A 49 3.58 0.90 -7.28
CA TYR A 49 3.70 2.36 -7.18
C TYR A 49 4.28 2.79 -5.82
N PHE A 50 3.76 2.25 -4.72
CA PHE A 50 4.30 2.53 -3.39
C PHE A 50 5.73 2.04 -3.20
N SER A 51 6.05 0.86 -3.73
CA SER A 51 7.41 0.32 -3.67
C SER A 51 8.41 1.23 -4.40
N ILE A 52 8.06 1.71 -5.61
CA ILE A 52 8.92 2.61 -6.39
C ILE A 52 9.14 3.95 -5.68
N LEU A 53 8.07 4.59 -5.20
CA LEU A 53 8.19 5.86 -4.46
C LEU A 53 9.10 5.71 -3.24
N SER A 54 8.91 4.64 -2.48
CA SER A 54 9.66 4.40 -1.26
C SER A 54 11.14 4.13 -1.52
N PHE A 55 11.49 3.47 -2.63
CA PHE A 55 12.88 3.33 -3.07
C PHE A 55 13.51 4.62 -3.56
N GLN A 56 12.71 5.61 -3.95
CA GLN A 56 13.17 6.96 -4.28
C GLN A 56 13.24 7.87 -3.05
N GLU A 57 13.11 7.30 -1.84
CA GLU A 57 13.10 8.04 -0.57
C GLU A 57 11.94 9.04 -0.47
N TYR A 58 10.88 8.84 -1.27
CA TYR A 58 9.64 9.59 -1.17
C TYR A 58 8.58 8.74 -0.48
N SER A 59 8.00 9.26 0.60
CA SER A 59 6.86 8.62 1.23
C SER A 59 5.57 9.00 0.50
N PRO A 60 4.61 8.09 0.33
CA PRO A 60 3.33 8.40 -0.33
C PRO A 60 2.39 9.27 0.54
N PHE A 61 2.67 9.46 1.82
CA PHE A 61 1.77 10.13 2.78
C PHE A 61 2.35 11.35 3.48
N PHE A 62 3.66 11.39 3.68
CA PHE A 62 4.39 12.37 4.48
C PHE A 62 5.47 13.06 3.65
N SER A 63 5.68 14.36 3.87
CA SER A 63 6.70 15.12 3.14
C SER A 63 8.13 14.86 3.63
N TYR A 64 8.28 14.44 4.89
CA TYR A 64 9.56 14.15 5.52
C TYR A 64 9.47 12.85 6.33
N MET A 65 10.36 11.91 6.02
CA MET A 65 10.49 10.65 6.76
C MET A 65 11.92 10.14 6.59
N ASP A 66 12.50 9.58 7.65
CA ASP A 66 13.82 8.97 7.57
C ASP A 66 13.83 7.82 6.56
N SER A 67 14.97 7.61 5.90
CA SER A 67 15.11 6.60 4.85
C SER A 67 14.96 5.16 5.36
N GLY A 68 15.29 4.89 6.63
CA GLY A 68 15.12 3.59 7.27
C GLY A 68 13.70 3.00 7.14
N PRO A 69 12.66 3.62 7.73
CA PRO A 69 11.28 3.14 7.62
C PRO A 69 10.77 3.07 6.18
N LEU A 70 11.22 3.97 5.30
CA LEU A 70 10.86 3.94 3.87
C LEU A 70 11.36 2.67 3.17
N TYR A 71 12.58 2.22 3.45
CA TYR A 71 13.08 0.97 2.86
C TYR A 71 12.28 -0.25 3.34
N VAL A 72 11.85 -0.29 4.60
CA VAL A 72 11.03 -1.39 5.11
C VAL A 72 9.66 -1.42 4.42
N PHE A 73 9.03 -0.26 4.26
CA PHE A 73 7.76 -0.12 3.55
C PHE A 73 7.87 -0.49 2.06
N ALA A 74 8.99 -0.16 1.42
CA ALA A 74 9.29 -0.55 0.04
C ALA A 74 9.31 -2.08 -0.12
N VAL A 75 9.97 -2.77 0.81
CA VAL A 75 10.09 -4.24 0.83
C VAL A 75 8.74 -4.90 1.13
N ALA A 76 7.99 -4.38 2.11
CA ALA A 76 6.65 -4.86 2.43
C ALA A 76 5.70 -4.77 1.22
N SER A 77 5.74 -3.64 0.52
CA SER A 77 4.98 -3.41 -0.72
C SER A 77 5.39 -4.37 -1.84
N LEU A 78 6.68 -4.67 -1.97
CA LEU A 78 7.19 -5.62 -2.95
C LEU A 78 6.72 -7.05 -2.67
N VAL A 79 6.65 -7.46 -1.40
CA VAL A 79 6.06 -8.75 -1.02
C VAL A 79 4.60 -8.84 -1.46
N LEU A 80 3.81 -7.77 -1.29
CA LEU A 80 2.43 -7.72 -1.80
C LEU A 80 2.35 -7.84 -3.32
N VAL A 81 3.28 -7.23 -4.06
CA VAL A 81 3.38 -7.39 -5.52
C VAL A 81 3.61 -8.86 -5.89
N ILE A 82 4.56 -9.54 -5.23
CA ILE A 82 4.84 -10.96 -5.47
C ILE A 82 3.59 -11.80 -5.18
N VAL A 83 2.91 -11.54 -4.06
CA VAL A 83 1.67 -12.23 -3.70
C VAL A 83 0.58 -11.98 -4.75
N GLY A 84 0.45 -10.75 -5.26
CA GLY A 84 -0.46 -10.43 -6.36
C GLY A 84 -0.19 -11.25 -7.63
N PHE A 85 1.08 -11.39 -8.03
CA PHE A 85 1.47 -12.24 -9.17
C PHE A 85 1.15 -13.72 -8.93
N VAL A 86 1.40 -14.23 -7.71
CA VAL A 86 1.00 -15.58 -7.31
C VAL A 86 -0.52 -15.73 -7.40
N GLY A 87 -1.29 -14.72 -6.99
CA GLY A 87 -2.75 -14.68 -7.13
C GLY A 87 -3.21 -14.82 -8.58
N LEU A 88 -2.62 -14.06 -9.50
CA LEU A 88 -2.90 -14.20 -10.93
C LEU A 88 -2.60 -15.61 -11.42
N PHE A 89 -1.44 -16.18 -11.07
CA PHE A 89 -1.06 -17.54 -11.46
C PHE A 89 -2.04 -18.60 -10.92
N VAL A 90 -2.47 -18.46 -9.66
CA VAL A 90 -3.44 -19.35 -9.01
C VAL A 90 -4.79 -19.30 -9.72
N LEU A 91 -5.24 -18.11 -10.13
CA LEU A 91 -6.47 -17.93 -10.90
C LEU A 91 -6.41 -18.64 -12.27
N PHE A 92 -5.25 -18.63 -12.93
CA PHE A 92 -5.05 -19.38 -14.18
C PHE A 92 -5.05 -20.90 -13.98
N ARG A 93 -4.40 -21.41 -12.91
CA ARG A 93 -4.30 -22.86 -12.66
C ARG A 93 -5.59 -23.47 -12.09
N ASN A 94 -6.46 -22.68 -11.47
CA ASN A 94 -7.80 -23.06 -11.00
C ASN A 94 -7.85 -24.40 -10.24
N ARG A 95 -6.88 -24.68 -9.37
CA ARG A 95 -6.94 -25.82 -8.44
C ARG A 95 -7.20 -25.36 -7.01
N TRP A 96 -8.00 -26.12 -6.28
CA TRP A 96 -8.45 -25.80 -4.93
C TRP A 96 -7.31 -25.65 -3.91
N GLU A 97 -6.29 -26.50 -3.99
CA GLU A 97 -5.13 -26.48 -3.09
C GLU A 97 -4.37 -25.14 -3.16
N TYR A 98 -4.15 -24.63 -4.37
CA TYR A 98 -3.47 -23.36 -4.60
C TYR A 98 -4.28 -22.15 -4.13
N ILE A 99 -5.61 -22.19 -4.28
CA ILE A 99 -6.50 -21.11 -3.79
C ILE A 99 -6.41 -21.00 -2.27
N ARG A 100 -6.36 -22.13 -1.55
CA ARG A 100 -6.25 -22.14 -0.09
C ARG A 100 -4.90 -21.67 0.42
N LEU A 101 -3.82 -21.96 -0.32
CA LEU A 101 -2.49 -21.43 -0.02
C LEU A 101 -2.45 -19.93 -0.26
N PHE A 102 -2.94 -19.47 -1.41
CA PHE A 102 -2.98 -18.06 -1.77
C PHE A 102 -3.75 -17.21 -0.75
N SER A 103 -4.93 -17.65 -0.32
CA SER A 103 -5.72 -16.91 0.68
C SER A 103 -4.95 -16.72 2.00
N ARG A 104 -4.22 -17.74 2.46
CA ARG A 104 -3.39 -17.62 3.68
C ARG A 104 -2.22 -16.66 3.48
N LEU A 105 -1.50 -16.78 2.36
CA LEU A 105 -0.39 -15.89 2.02
C LEU A 105 -0.85 -14.43 1.89
N LEU A 106 -2.02 -14.22 1.27
CA LEU A 106 -2.60 -12.91 1.09
C LEU A 106 -2.92 -12.27 2.44
N TRP A 107 -3.63 -12.96 3.33
CA TRP A 107 -3.94 -12.42 4.66
C TRP A 107 -2.68 -12.12 5.47
N THR A 108 -1.66 -12.99 5.42
CA THR A 108 -0.40 -12.72 6.14
C THR A 108 0.36 -11.52 5.57
N ALA A 109 0.40 -11.37 4.24
CA ALA A 109 1.08 -10.25 3.60
C ALA A 109 0.34 -8.93 3.83
N LEU A 110 -1.00 -8.94 3.77
CA LEU A 110 -1.83 -7.78 4.07
C LEU A 110 -1.66 -7.31 5.51
N LEU A 111 -1.71 -8.24 6.48
CA LEU A 111 -1.50 -7.88 7.88
C LEU A 111 -0.10 -7.29 8.11
N PHE A 112 0.93 -7.88 7.51
CA PHE A 112 2.29 -7.36 7.60
C PHE A 112 2.40 -5.94 7.02
N PHE A 113 1.83 -5.71 5.83
CA PHE A 113 1.80 -4.39 5.19
C PHE A 113 1.05 -3.33 6.00
N LEU A 114 -0.10 -3.69 6.58
CA LEU A 114 -0.90 -2.77 7.40
C LEU A 114 -0.20 -2.42 8.72
N ILE A 115 0.45 -3.39 9.36
CA ILE A 115 1.24 -3.14 10.58
C ILE A 115 2.41 -2.21 10.26
N ASP A 116 3.11 -2.43 9.15
CA ASP A 116 4.22 -1.58 8.73
C ASP A 116 3.76 -0.14 8.42
N GLY A 117 2.65 0.01 7.70
CA GLY A 117 2.05 1.33 7.46
C GLY A 117 1.69 2.06 8.76
N LEU A 118 1.11 1.36 9.74
CA LEU A 118 0.80 1.93 11.05
C LEU A 118 2.07 2.32 11.82
N ALA A 119 3.10 1.48 11.80
CA ALA A 119 4.39 1.76 12.43
C ALA A 119 5.04 3.01 11.83
N ASN A 120 4.98 3.19 10.52
CA ASN A 120 5.49 4.39 9.84
C ASN A 120 4.73 5.65 10.23
N ALA A 121 3.40 5.59 10.37
CA ALA A 121 2.62 6.71 10.88
C ALA A 121 2.96 7.05 12.35
N CYS A 122 3.09 6.04 13.21
CA CYS A 122 3.54 6.25 14.59
C CYS A 122 4.93 6.88 14.64
N TYR A 123 5.85 6.41 13.79
CA TYR A 123 7.21 6.94 13.71
C TYR A 123 7.22 8.42 13.33
N PHE A 124 6.46 8.80 12.29
CA PHE A 124 6.30 10.20 11.90
C PHE A 124 5.79 11.07 13.05
N ILE A 125 4.79 10.59 13.79
CA ILE A 125 4.22 11.33 14.93
C ILE A 125 5.26 11.55 16.04
N THR A 126 6.16 10.60 16.24
CA THR A 126 7.22 10.74 17.25
C THR A 126 8.34 11.70 16.84
N GLN A 127 8.56 11.93 15.54
CA GLN A 127 9.65 12.75 15.02
C GLN A 127 9.27 14.22 14.75
N ARG A 128 8.35 14.77 15.55
CA ARG A 128 7.87 16.15 15.37
C ARG A 128 9.01 17.18 15.36
N GLU A 129 9.99 17.07 16.26
CA GLU A 129 11.07 18.05 16.37
C GLU A 129 12.00 18.06 15.14
N SER A 130 12.32 16.88 14.61
CA SER A 130 13.09 16.74 13.36
C SER A 130 12.33 17.32 12.17
N PHE A 131 11.02 17.04 12.09
CA PHE A 131 10.15 17.61 11.06
C PHE A 131 10.13 19.14 11.09
N MET A 132 9.97 19.74 12.28
CA MET A 132 9.95 21.21 12.41
C MET A 132 11.26 21.83 11.95
N THR A 133 12.38 21.24 12.36
CA THR A 133 13.71 21.72 11.97
C THR A 133 13.92 21.66 10.46
N TRP A 134 13.50 20.54 9.83
CA TRP A 134 13.55 20.39 8.38
C TRP A 134 12.65 21.42 7.66
N CYS A 135 11.41 21.59 8.12
CA CYS A 135 10.44 22.48 7.49
C CYS A 135 10.92 23.94 7.51
N ILE A 136 11.37 24.44 8.67
CA ILE A 136 11.88 25.81 8.82
C ILE A 136 13.14 26.04 7.98
N LYS A 137 14.03 25.03 7.92
CA LYS A 137 15.23 25.11 7.08
C LYS A 137 14.87 25.19 5.59
N MET A 138 13.94 24.35 5.14
CA MET A 138 13.51 24.29 3.74
C MET A 138 12.79 25.56 3.28
N THR A 139 11.97 26.17 4.13
CA THR A 139 11.33 27.47 3.82
C THR A 139 12.36 28.60 3.80
N GLY A 140 13.29 28.62 4.77
CA GLY A 140 14.37 29.59 4.84
C GLY A 140 15.29 29.59 3.60
N GLU A 141 15.70 28.40 3.14
CA GLU A 141 16.55 28.26 1.95
C GLU A 141 15.84 28.71 0.66
N ASN A 142 14.55 28.40 0.51
CA ASN A 142 13.74 28.83 -0.64
C ASN A 142 13.54 30.35 -0.68
N LEU A 143 13.32 30.98 0.48
CA LEU A 143 13.21 32.43 0.57
C LEU A 143 14.56 33.11 0.27
N ALA A 144 15.66 32.59 0.83
CA ALA A 144 17.01 33.10 0.58
C ALA A 144 17.37 33.04 -0.92
N GLY A 145 17.01 31.95 -1.60
CA GLY A 145 17.18 31.81 -3.04
C GLY A 145 16.38 32.84 -3.85
N GLN A 146 15.13 33.11 -3.47
CA GLN A 146 14.28 34.11 -4.14
C GLN A 146 14.72 35.55 -3.87
N VAL A 147 15.22 35.86 -2.68
CA VAL A 147 15.73 37.20 -2.31
C VAL A 147 17.09 37.47 -2.97
N ALA A 148 18.00 36.50 -2.99
CA ALA A 148 19.29 36.60 -3.67
C ALA A 148 19.16 36.86 -5.18
N GLN A 149 18.07 36.39 -5.79
CA GLN A 149 17.78 36.58 -7.20
C GLN A 149 17.12 37.94 -7.51
N LYS A 150 16.55 38.64 -6.52
CA LYS A 150 15.67 39.79 -6.76
C LYS A 150 16.25 41.16 -6.47
N ASN A 151 17.24 41.36 -5.58
CA ASN A 151 18.07 42.58 -5.55
C ASN A 151 19.18 42.57 -4.48
N ARG A 152 20.37 43.04 -4.87
CA ARG A 152 21.63 43.11 -4.10
C ARG A 152 21.71 44.18 -3.01
N THR A 153 20.61 44.54 -2.34
CA THR A 153 20.67 45.55 -1.28
C THR A 153 19.77 45.22 -0.12
N LEU A 154 20.42 44.98 1.02
CA LEU A 154 19.86 44.89 2.38
C LEU A 154 19.10 43.59 2.65
N VAL A 155 19.86 42.51 2.83
CA VAL A 155 19.40 41.38 3.65
C VAL A 155 19.49 41.87 5.09
N GLU A 156 18.44 42.53 5.57
CA GLU A 156 18.15 42.47 7.00
C GLU A 156 17.90 40.99 7.32
N GLU A 157 18.59 40.51 8.34
CA GLU A 157 18.41 39.21 8.96
C GLU A 157 16.96 39.12 9.42
N PHE A 158 16.05 38.73 8.52
CA PHE A 158 14.67 38.45 8.88
C PHE A 158 14.73 37.33 9.92
N ASP A 159 14.21 37.58 11.12
CA ASP A 159 14.12 36.58 12.17
C ASP A 159 13.05 35.54 11.78
N TYR A 160 13.47 34.56 10.96
CA TYR A 160 12.63 33.53 10.36
C TYR A 160 12.05 32.54 11.40
N ILE A 161 12.57 32.57 12.63
CA ILE A 161 12.33 31.53 13.64
C ILE A 161 10.89 31.57 14.18
N GLY A 162 10.26 32.75 14.21
CA GLY A 162 8.91 32.92 14.76
C GLY A 162 7.75 32.75 13.78
N TYR A 163 7.92 33.16 12.51
CA TYR A 163 6.81 33.24 11.55
C TYR A 163 6.55 31.93 10.80
N ASP A 164 7.58 31.14 10.47
CA ASP A 164 7.39 29.86 9.77
C ASP A 164 7.04 28.70 10.69
N TYR A 165 7.27 28.83 11.99
CA TYR A 165 6.91 27.80 12.96
C TYR A 165 5.41 27.51 12.96
N TYR A 166 4.55 28.52 12.86
CA TYR A 166 3.09 28.32 12.85
C TYR A 166 2.62 27.58 11.60
N ASN A 167 3.20 27.90 10.43
CA ASN A 167 2.87 27.25 9.18
C ASN A 167 3.36 25.79 9.15
N CYS A 168 4.58 25.55 9.62
CA CYS A 168 5.14 24.20 9.75
C CYS A 168 4.38 23.35 10.77
N GLN A 169 3.97 23.93 11.89
CA GLN A 169 3.11 23.28 12.89
C GLN A 169 1.79 22.84 12.28
N ARG A 170 1.14 23.73 11.52
CA ARG A 170 -0.12 23.41 10.86
C ARG A 170 0.05 22.33 9.78
N LEU A 171 1.10 22.43 8.98
CA LEU A 171 1.42 21.43 7.96
C LEU A 171 1.63 20.03 8.57
N TYR A 172 2.40 19.95 9.65
CA TYR A 172 2.60 18.71 10.40
C TYR A 172 1.28 18.10 10.90
N GLU A 173 0.39 18.93 11.45
CA GLU A 173 -0.92 18.48 11.91
C GLU A 173 -1.81 17.99 10.77
N ASP A 174 -1.76 18.64 9.61
CA ASP A 174 -2.54 18.25 8.44
C ASP A 174 -1.98 16.97 7.81
N GLU A 175 -0.66 16.82 7.70
CA GLU A 175 0.00 15.61 7.19
C GLU A 175 -0.23 14.39 8.10
N SER A 176 -0.10 14.57 9.42
CA SER A 176 -0.35 13.47 10.37
C SER A 176 -1.80 12.98 10.35
N LYS A 177 -2.78 13.89 10.26
CA LYS A 177 -4.21 13.54 10.10
C LYS A 177 -4.46 12.86 8.76
N PHE A 178 -3.90 13.40 7.66
CA PHE A 178 -4.06 12.82 6.33
C PHE A 178 -3.45 11.41 6.24
N GLY A 179 -2.25 11.21 6.79
CA GLY A 179 -1.60 9.90 6.85
C GLY A 179 -2.42 8.87 7.62
N LEU A 180 -2.95 9.25 8.79
CA LEU A 180 -3.81 8.36 9.58
C LEU A 180 -5.12 8.01 8.85
N ILE A 181 -5.79 9.00 8.24
CA ILE A 181 -7.00 8.76 7.45
C ILE A 181 -6.71 7.85 6.25
N SER A 182 -5.57 8.06 5.58
CA SER A 182 -5.15 7.26 4.43
C SER A 182 -4.91 5.81 4.81
N ILE A 183 -4.21 5.55 5.93
CA ILE A 183 -4.01 4.18 6.45
C ILE A 183 -5.34 3.56 6.86
N PHE A 184 -6.22 4.31 7.52
CA PHE A 184 -7.55 3.81 7.89
C PHE A 184 -8.37 3.43 6.64
N LEU A 185 -8.33 4.25 5.59
CA LEU A 185 -8.96 3.92 4.31
C LEU A 185 -8.34 2.68 3.68
N MET A 186 -7.02 2.49 3.76
CA MET A 186 -6.38 1.25 3.30
C MET A 186 -6.89 0.03 4.07
N ILE A 187 -7.02 0.11 5.40
CA ILE A 187 -7.55 -1.00 6.22
C ILE A 187 -8.99 -1.36 5.81
N VAL A 188 -9.81 -0.38 5.44
CA VAL A 188 -11.21 -0.61 5.05
C VAL A 188 -11.34 -1.15 3.63
N LEU A 189 -10.45 -0.72 2.72
CA LEU A 189 -10.53 -1.03 1.29
C LEU A 189 -9.72 -2.27 0.87
N TYR A 190 -8.73 -2.68 1.66
CA TYR A 190 -7.91 -3.88 1.43
C TYR A 190 -8.47 -5.10 2.17
#